data_AF-A0A810NWA9-F1
#
_entry.id   AF-A0A810NWA9-F1
#
_cell.length_a   1.000
_cell.length_b   1.000
_cell.length_c   1.000
_cell.angle_alpha   90.00
_cell.angle_beta   90.00
_cell.angle_gamma   90.00
#
_symmetry.space_group_name_H-M   'P 1'
#
loop_
_entity.id
_entity.type
_entity.pdbx_description
1 polymer ?
#
loop_
_entity_poly.entity_id
_entity_poly.type
_entity_poly.pdbx_seq_one_letter_code
_entity_poly.pdbx_strand_id
1 'polypeptide(L)'
;MWSAGCASGEEAYTLAMMLAEMLGVDEFRKRVKIYATDVDEEGLTTARHATYGEREMKGVPLELIDRYFEPIGSRFGFRKDLRRSVIFGRNDLVQDAPISRIDLLVCRNALMYFNAETQSRMLARFHFALADFGVLFLGKAEMLLSHSNLFTPIDLKRRIFKKVARYSQSSDVVFPEIPAPVQRAPQLGQLDHLRNESFMSATVAQIVVTSDGMVALTNRQAESLFGVSSRDVGRPFRDLDVSYRPVELRRPIETVQVERRIVRVGDVEYTRNGGDPMYLEIQLAPLVNSDSSLLGVALSFHDVTAARRLQEELERANRQLETAYEELQSINEELETTNEELQSTVEELETTNEELQSTNEELETMNEELQSTNDELQSINDQLRDSTAELDEANAFMEAILTSLQAGIAVLDQDLQVQVWNRRAEDLWGLRREEAVGRHFLNLDIGLPVEQLRPVIRQVLASTADSEVTEPSRTIVLPSVNRRGRSLNVKVICTVLAPKGGPSTGAMLVMEPEDERP
;
A
#
# COMPACT_ATOMS: atom_id res chain seq x y z
N MET A 1 -7.29 -34.27 16.12
CA MET A 1 -7.76 -32.97 15.60
C MET A 1 -7.58 -32.92 14.11
N TRP A 2 -8.39 -32.13 13.41
CA TRP A 2 -8.31 -31.95 11.98
C TRP A 2 -8.40 -30.45 11.62
N SER A 3 -7.38 -29.91 10.93
CA SER A 3 -7.41 -28.63 10.24
C SER A 3 -7.64 -28.89 8.76
N ALA A 4 -8.81 -28.52 8.27
CA ALA A 4 -9.29 -28.74 6.91
C ALA A 4 -9.18 -27.43 6.11
N GLY A 5 -8.42 -27.44 5.01
CA GLY A 5 -8.04 -26.23 4.29
C GLY A 5 -6.85 -25.53 4.96
N CYS A 6 -5.77 -26.27 5.25
CA CYS A 6 -4.68 -25.74 6.07
C CYS A 6 -3.68 -24.82 5.34
N ALA A 7 -3.78 -24.67 4.01
CA ALA A 7 -2.87 -23.89 3.17
C ALA A 7 -1.38 -24.19 3.50
N SER A 8 -0.58 -23.16 3.78
CA SER A 8 0.84 -23.24 4.16
C SER A 8 1.09 -23.64 5.63
N GLY A 9 0.06 -24.07 6.36
CA GLY A 9 0.16 -24.79 7.65
C GLY A 9 0.14 -23.91 8.91
N GLU A 10 0.03 -22.59 8.78
CA GLU A 10 0.03 -21.64 9.89
C GLU A 10 -1.07 -21.94 10.91
N GLU A 11 -2.26 -22.33 10.45
CA GLU A 11 -3.36 -22.72 11.35
C GLU A 11 -3.00 -23.97 12.16
N ALA A 12 -2.43 -24.98 11.52
CA ALA A 12 -2.05 -26.23 12.17
C ALA A 12 -0.96 -26.01 13.24
N TYR A 13 0.02 -25.15 12.97
CA TYR A 13 1.06 -24.79 13.94
C TYR A 13 0.54 -23.91 15.06
N THR A 14 -0.38 -22.99 14.77
CA THR A 14 -1.06 -22.21 15.81
C THR A 14 -1.80 -23.12 16.78
N LEU A 15 -2.56 -24.10 16.27
CA LEU A 15 -3.23 -25.10 17.10
C LEU A 15 -2.23 -25.94 17.90
N ALA A 16 -1.09 -26.30 17.31
CA ALA A 16 -0.04 -27.04 18.01
C ALA A 16 0.54 -26.23 19.19
N MET A 17 0.87 -24.95 18.97
CA MET A 17 1.37 -24.06 20.02
C MET A 17 0.35 -23.88 21.15
N MET A 18 -0.91 -23.59 20.80
CA MET A 18 -1.97 -23.41 21.81
C MET A 18 -2.17 -24.65 22.68
N LEU A 19 -2.16 -25.84 22.09
CA LEU A 19 -2.33 -27.09 22.85
C LEU A 19 -1.08 -27.43 23.67
N ALA A 20 0.10 -27.11 23.17
CA ALA A 20 1.35 -27.26 23.92
C ALA A 20 1.38 -26.34 25.14
N GLU A 21 0.88 -25.10 25.04
CA GLU A 21 0.72 -24.19 26.18
C GLU A 21 -0.28 -24.74 27.21
N MET A 22 -1.42 -25.27 26.75
CA MET A 22 -2.48 -25.76 27.64
C MET A 22 -2.16 -27.08 28.34
N LEU A 23 -1.49 -28.01 27.64
CA LEU A 23 -1.23 -29.38 28.12
C LEU A 23 0.19 -29.56 28.65
N GLY A 24 1.12 -28.68 28.26
CA GLY A 24 2.54 -28.91 28.34
C GLY A 24 3.06 -29.73 27.14
N VAL A 25 4.33 -29.48 26.77
CA VAL A 25 4.99 -30.08 25.60
C VAL A 25 4.99 -31.61 25.64
N ASP A 26 5.24 -32.22 26.81
CA ASP A 26 5.32 -33.68 26.92
C ASP A 26 3.98 -34.38 26.72
N GLU A 27 2.91 -33.84 27.31
CA GLU A 27 1.57 -34.40 27.15
C GLU A 27 1.00 -34.13 25.75
N PHE A 28 1.30 -32.97 25.17
CA PHE A 28 0.98 -32.68 23.77
C PHE A 28 1.57 -33.75 22.83
N ARG A 29 2.86 -34.08 23.00
CA ARG A 29 3.55 -35.05 22.13
C ARG A 29 2.98 -36.47 22.25
N LYS A 30 2.47 -36.86 23.42
CA LYS A 30 1.88 -38.19 23.65
C LYS A 30 0.44 -38.29 23.17
N ARG A 31 -0.37 -37.25 23.37
CA ARG A 31 -1.83 -37.33 23.26
C ARG A 31 -2.40 -36.66 22.02
N VAL A 32 -1.69 -35.72 21.42
CA VAL A 32 -2.22 -34.90 20.34
C VAL A 32 -1.71 -35.37 18.98
N LYS A 33 -2.66 -35.54 18.06
CA LYS A 33 -2.41 -35.67 16.62
C LYS A 33 -3.26 -34.64 15.88
N ILE A 34 -2.61 -33.84 15.05
CA ILE A 34 -3.24 -32.83 14.20
C ILE A 34 -3.09 -33.31 12.77
N TYR A 35 -4.20 -33.68 12.15
CA TYR A 35 -4.26 -33.89 10.71
C TYR A 35 -4.50 -32.54 10.06
N ALA A 36 -3.66 -32.13 9.14
CA ALA A 36 -3.77 -30.86 8.42
C ALA A 36 -3.85 -31.18 6.93
N THR A 37 -4.94 -30.80 6.27
CA THR A 37 -5.19 -31.23 4.90
C THR A 37 -5.58 -30.08 3.99
N ASP A 38 -5.12 -30.13 2.76
CA ASP A 38 -5.46 -29.18 1.71
C ASP A 38 -5.53 -29.87 0.34
N VAL A 39 -6.10 -29.20 -0.66
CA VAL A 39 -6.06 -29.62 -2.06
C VAL A 39 -4.78 -29.13 -2.76
N ASP A 40 -4.22 -28.00 -2.30
CA ASP A 40 -3.00 -27.40 -2.85
C ASP A 40 -1.72 -28.09 -2.34
N GLU A 41 -0.99 -28.75 -3.25
CA GLU A 41 0.28 -29.42 -2.92
C GLU A 41 1.45 -28.46 -2.70
N GLU A 42 1.42 -27.25 -3.28
CA GLU A 42 2.49 -26.28 -3.10
C GLU A 42 2.44 -25.71 -1.66
N GLY A 43 1.25 -25.30 -1.22
CA GLY A 43 0.97 -24.95 0.18
C GLY A 43 1.35 -26.08 1.13
N LEU A 44 0.94 -27.33 0.87
CA LEU A 44 1.30 -28.48 1.70
C LEU A 44 2.81 -28.73 1.74
N THR A 45 3.53 -28.48 0.66
CA THR A 45 5.00 -28.60 0.63
C THR A 45 5.64 -27.57 1.55
N THR A 46 5.18 -26.32 1.51
CA THR A 46 5.61 -25.26 2.43
C THR A 46 5.29 -25.61 3.88
N ALA A 47 4.05 -26.07 4.13
CA ALA A 47 3.60 -26.50 5.44
C ALA A 47 4.44 -27.66 6.00
N ARG A 48 4.86 -28.59 5.14
CA ARG A 48 5.72 -29.71 5.55
C ARG A 48 7.09 -29.25 6.02
N HIS A 49 7.69 -28.26 5.33
CA HIS A 49 8.98 -27.66 5.68
C HIS A 49 8.93 -26.82 6.96
N ALA A 50 7.75 -26.29 7.32
CA ALA A 50 7.52 -25.58 8.57
C ALA A 50 8.48 -24.41 8.80
N THR A 51 8.83 -23.69 7.74
CA THR A 51 9.81 -22.61 7.76
C THR A 51 9.17 -21.35 7.18
N TYR A 52 9.15 -20.28 7.97
CA TYR A 52 8.40 -19.05 7.69
C TYR A 52 9.32 -17.83 7.68
N GLY A 53 9.02 -16.83 6.85
CA GLY A 53 9.74 -15.56 6.84
C GLY A 53 9.19 -14.58 7.87
N GLU A 54 9.74 -13.36 7.85
CA GLU A 54 9.32 -12.30 8.76
C GLU A 54 7.87 -11.85 8.53
N ARG A 55 7.42 -11.85 7.26
CA ARG A 55 6.07 -11.45 6.87
C ARG A 55 5.00 -12.35 7.48
N GLU A 56 5.18 -13.67 7.39
CA GLU A 56 4.22 -14.65 7.95
C GLU A 56 4.24 -14.65 9.48
N MET A 57 5.36 -14.26 10.10
CA MET A 57 5.54 -14.26 11.55
C MET A 57 5.06 -12.97 12.23
N LYS A 58 4.69 -11.92 11.48
CA LYS A 58 4.25 -10.60 12.01
C LYS A 58 3.13 -10.69 13.06
N GLY A 59 2.26 -11.69 12.97
CA GLY A 59 1.15 -11.90 13.90
C GLY A 59 1.47 -12.73 15.15
N VAL A 60 2.69 -13.25 15.28
CA VAL A 60 3.09 -14.14 16.38
C VAL A 60 3.83 -13.34 17.46
N PRO A 61 3.37 -13.33 18.72
CA PRO A 61 4.08 -12.70 19.84
C PRO A 61 5.52 -13.23 19.99
N LEU A 62 6.47 -12.34 20.26
CA LEU A 62 7.90 -12.67 20.40
C LEU A 62 8.16 -13.82 21.40
N GLU A 63 7.43 -13.85 22.52
CA GLU A 63 7.54 -14.92 23.52
C GLU A 63 7.23 -16.33 22.98
N LEU A 64 6.32 -16.42 22.00
CA LEU A 64 5.99 -17.67 21.33
C LEU A 64 7.00 -18.01 20.24
N ILE A 65 7.56 -17.01 19.56
CA ILE A 65 8.65 -17.19 18.61
C ILE A 65 9.85 -17.83 19.32
N ASP A 66 10.29 -17.24 20.43
CA ASP A 66 11.44 -17.72 21.21
C ASP A 66 11.26 -19.15 21.74
N ARG A 67 10.01 -19.57 21.99
CA ARG A 67 9.70 -20.87 22.60
C ARG A 67 9.49 -21.99 21.58
N TYR A 68 8.90 -21.66 20.43
CA TYR A 68 8.38 -22.65 19.47
C TYR A 68 9.08 -22.62 18.11
N PHE A 69 9.93 -21.63 17.85
CA PHE A 69 10.67 -21.52 16.60
C PHE A 69 12.17 -21.49 16.84
N GLU A 70 12.92 -22.04 15.89
CA GLU A 70 14.37 -22.03 15.84
C GLU A 70 14.80 -21.15 14.66
N PRO A 71 15.76 -20.23 14.83
CA PRO A 71 16.26 -19.43 13.72
C PRO A 71 17.03 -20.30 12.72
N ILE A 72 16.65 -20.23 11.45
CA ILE A 72 17.29 -20.92 10.31
C ILE A 72 17.64 -19.85 9.26
N GLY A 73 18.83 -19.28 9.36
CA GLY A 73 19.23 -18.14 8.53
C GLY A 73 18.33 -16.93 8.80
N SER A 74 17.66 -16.42 7.76
CA SER A 74 16.68 -15.32 7.86
C SER A 74 15.23 -15.79 8.10
N ARG A 75 15.02 -17.08 8.38
CA ARG A 75 13.69 -17.67 8.54
C ARG A 75 13.52 -18.33 9.90
N PHE A 76 12.27 -18.58 10.27
CA PHE A 76 11.85 -19.20 11.52
C PHE A 76 11.35 -20.61 11.25
N GLY A 77 12.08 -21.62 11.74
CA GLY A 77 11.71 -23.02 11.62
C GLY A 77 10.93 -23.51 12.84
N PHE A 78 9.76 -24.11 12.65
CA PHE A 78 8.98 -24.65 13.77
C PHE A 78 9.68 -25.85 14.41
N ARG A 79 9.66 -25.90 15.75
CA ARG A 79 10.38 -26.91 16.54
C ARG A 79 10.04 -28.35 16.11
N LYS A 80 11.07 -29.14 15.80
CA LYS A 80 10.95 -30.45 15.14
C LYS A 80 10.23 -31.52 15.98
N ASP A 81 10.28 -31.43 17.30
CA ASP A 81 9.65 -32.40 18.20
C ASP A 81 8.12 -32.23 18.25
N LEU A 82 7.62 -31.00 18.21
CA LEU A 82 6.19 -30.68 18.11
C LEU A 82 5.65 -30.88 16.69
N ARG A 83 6.47 -30.55 15.67
CA ARG A 83 6.16 -30.78 14.26
C ARG A 83 5.71 -32.21 13.95
N ARG A 84 6.26 -33.21 14.65
CA ARG A 84 5.93 -34.63 14.51
C ARG A 84 4.49 -34.99 14.91
N SER A 85 3.80 -34.13 15.66
CA SER A 85 2.38 -34.30 15.98
C SER A 85 1.45 -33.79 14.88
N VAL A 86 1.98 -33.07 13.89
CA VAL A 86 1.22 -32.51 12.76
C VAL A 86 1.45 -33.38 11.51
N ILE A 87 0.38 -33.86 10.90
CA ILE A 87 0.40 -34.78 9.76
C ILE A 87 -0.26 -34.08 8.59
N PHE A 88 0.52 -33.77 7.56
CA PHE A 88 0.03 -33.10 6.35
C PHE A 88 -0.33 -34.11 5.27
N GLY A 89 -1.51 -33.97 4.70
CA GLY A 89 -1.98 -34.85 3.62
C GLY A 89 -2.89 -34.12 2.65
N ARG A 90 -2.87 -34.52 1.39
CA ARG A 90 -3.82 -34.00 0.40
C ARG A 90 -5.20 -34.58 0.65
N ASN A 91 -6.23 -33.73 0.70
CA ASN A 91 -7.62 -34.16 0.85
C ASN A 91 -8.56 -33.17 0.16
N ASP A 92 -9.31 -33.64 -0.83
CA ASP A 92 -10.43 -32.91 -1.39
C ASP A 92 -11.66 -33.14 -0.49
N LEU A 93 -12.04 -32.10 0.26
CA LEU A 93 -13.16 -32.14 1.20
C LEU A 93 -14.51 -32.52 0.57
N VAL A 94 -14.67 -32.32 -0.76
CA VAL A 94 -15.89 -32.60 -1.51
C VAL A 94 -15.94 -34.06 -1.98
N GLN A 95 -14.80 -34.62 -2.37
CA GLN A 95 -14.71 -35.95 -2.98
C GLN A 95 -14.22 -37.00 -1.99
N ASP A 96 -13.09 -36.75 -1.34
CA ASP A 96 -12.37 -37.73 -0.54
C ASP A 96 -13.10 -38.08 0.77
N ALA A 97 -12.79 -39.26 1.32
CA ALA A 97 -13.35 -39.69 2.59
C ALA A 97 -12.84 -38.81 3.75
N PRO A 98 -13.72 -38.35 4.67
CA PRO A 98 -13.29 -37.53 5.79
C PRO A 98 -12.54 -38.38 6.83
N ILE A 99 -11.64 -37.72 7.56
CA ILE A 99 -10.97 -38.33 8.71
C ILE A 99 -12.00 -38.48 9.84
N SER A 100 -12.11 -39.67 10.44
CA SER A 100 -13.14 -39.96 11.46
C SER A 100 -12.61 -39.91 12.90
N ARG A 101 -13.53 -39.82 13.86
CA ARG A 101 -13.28 -39.76 15.32
C ARG A 101 -12.40 -38.58 15.73
N ILE A 102 -12.73 -37.40 15.23
CA ILE A 102 -12.03 -36.15 15.53
C ILE A 102 -12.70 -35.42 16.70
N ASP A 103 -11.91 -34.99 17.71
CA ASP A 103 -12.42 -34.20 18.83
C ASP A 103 -12.62 -32.71 18.50
N LEU A 104 -11.74 -32.15 17.66
CA LEU A 104 -11.81 -30.77 17.19
C LEU A 104 -11.47 -30.72 15.70
N LEU A 105 -12.45 -30.25 14.92
CA LEU A 105 -12.34 -29.98 13.49
C LEU A 105 -12.35 -28.46 13.29
N VAL A 106 -11.31 -27.94 12.66
CA VAL A 106 -11.18 -26.54 12.28
C VAL A 106 -11.22 -26.48 10.77
N CYS A 107 -12.15 -25.70 10.23
CA CYS A 107 -12.31 -25.50 8.79
C CYS A 107 -12.66 -24.03 8.60
N ARG A 108 -11.63 -23.18 8.49
CA ARG A 108 -11.81 -21.73 8.42
C ARG A 108 -11.44 -21.23 7.03
N ASN A 109 -12.28 -20.35 6.49
CA ASN A 109 -12.05 -19.68 5.21
C ASN A 109 -11.99 -20.63 3.99
N ALA A 110 -12.36 -21.89 4.15
CA ALA A 110 -12.38 -22.88 3.07
C ALA A 110 -13.80 -23.08 2.49
N LEU A 111 -14.85 -22.94 3.30
CA LEU A 111 -16.23 -23.15 2.85
C LEU A 111 -16.74 -22.00 1.98
N MET A 112 -16.18 -20.80 2.12
CA MET A 112 -16.58 -19.60 1.37
C MET A 112 -16.41 -19.72 -0.15
N TYR A 113 -15.59 -20.67 -0.63
CA TYR A 113 -15.39 -20.94 -2.07
C TYR A 113 -16.44 -21.85 -2.70
N PHE A 114 -17.37 -22.39 -1.90
CA PHE A 114 -18.35 -23.38 -2.36
C PHE A 114 -19.79 -22.85 -2.27
N ASN A 115 -20.65 -23.34 -3.16
CA ASN A 115 -22.08 -23.05 -3.11
C ASN A 115 -22.79 -23.75 -1.93
N ALA A 116 -24.01 -23.30 -1.61
CA ALA A 116 -24.77 -23.78 -0.45
C ALA A 116 -25.02 -25.31 -0.46
N GLU A 117 -25.24 -25.92 -1.62
CA GLU A 117 -25.45 -27.37 -1.75
C GLU A 117 -24.17 -28.15 -1.39
N THR A 118 -23.03 -27.71 -1.90
CA THR A 118 -21.73 -28.34 -1.65
C THR A 118 -21.32 -28.16 -0.19
N GLN A 119 -21.51 -26.96 0.38
CA GLN A 119 -21.32 -26.70 1.80
C GLN A 119 -22.18 -27.64 2.67
N SER A 120 -23.46 -27.83 2.31
CA SER A 120 -24.37 -28.74 3.05
C SER A 120 -23.85 -30.18 3.08
N ARG A 121 -23.34 -30.69 1.95
CA ARG A 121 -22.71 -32.01 1.87
C ARG A 121 -21.42 -32.09 2.71
N MET A 122 -20.58 -31.07 2.66
CA MET A 122 -19.34 -31.01 3.46
C MET A 122 -19.66 -31.00 4.96
N LEU A 123 -20.65 -30.24 5.39
CA LEU A 123 -21.09 -30.19 6.79
C LEU A 123 -21.63 -31.54 7.29
N ALA A 124 -22.38 -32.28 6.46
CA ALA A 124 -22.80 -33.63 6.80
C ALA A 124 -21.60 -34.58 6.97
N ARG A 125 -20.56 -34.44 6.12
CA ARG A 125 -19.31 -35.18 6.26
C ARG A 125 -18.52 -34.78 7.52
N PHE A 126 -18.48 -33.49 7.86
CA PHE A 126 -17.85 -33.00 9.10
C PHE A 126 -18.58 -33.53 10.34
N HIS A 127 -19.92 -33.61 10.31
CA HIS A 127 -20.69 -34.22 11.39
C HIS A 127 -20.31 -35.68 11.61
N PHE A 128 -20.14 -36.43 10.52
CA PHE A 128 -19.66 -37.81 10.57
C PHE A 128 -18.21 -37.94 11.05
N ALA A 129 -17.34 -37.01 10.65
CA ALA A 129 -15.93 -36.94 11.04
C ALA A 129 -15.74 -36.76 12.55
N LEU A 130 -16.59 -35.93 13.16
CA LEU A 130 -16.49 -35.56 14.57
C LEU A 130 -16.94 -36.70 15.50
N ALA A 131 -16.24 -36.86 16.62
CA ALA A 131 -16.68 -37.69 17.74
C ALA A 131 -17.97 -37.13 18.37
N ASP A 132 -18.66 -37.90 19.21
CA ASP A 132 -20.01 -37.55 19.72
C ASP A 132 -20.07 -36.25 20.55
N PHE A 133 -18.93 -35.82 21.09
CA PHE A 133 -18.76 -34.53 21.79
C PHE A 133 -17.80 -33.58 21.06
N GLY A 134 -17.51 -33.86 19.79
CA GLY A 134 -16.57 -33.10 19.00
C GLY A 134 -17.06 -31.68 18.72
N VAL A 135 -16.09 -30.79 18.55
CA VAL A 135 -16.30 -29.36 18.28
C VAL A 135 -15.88 -29.04 16.86
N LEU A 136 -16.72 -28.25 16.17
CA LEU A 136 -16.45 -27.66 14.87
C LEU A 136 -16.15 -26.17 15.05
N PHE A 137 -15.06 -25.70 14.45
CA PHE A 137 -14.69 -24.29 14.42
C PHE A 137 -14.60 -23.80 12.97
N LEU A 138 -15.45 -22.83 12.63
CA LEU A 138 -15.54 -22.25 11.28
C LEU A 138 -15.00 -20.81 11.21
N GLY A 139 -14.79 -20.32 9.99
CA GLY A 139 -14.44 -18.93 9.70
C GLY A 139 -15.59 -17.96 9.95
N LYS A 140 -15.28 -16.67 10.14
CA LYS A 140 -16.29 -15.63 10.48
C LYS A 140 -17.40 -15.50 9.42
N ALA A 141 -17.01 -15.59 8.14
CA ALA A 141 -17.90 -15.49 6.98
C ALA A 141 -18.69 -16.78 6.70
N GLU A 142 -18.44 -17.87 7.44
CA GLU A 142 -19.04 -19.17 7.19
C GLU A 142 -20.21 -19.37 8.17
N MET A 143 -21.44 -19.22 7.68
CA MET A 143 -22.66 -19.30 8.50
C MET A 143 -23.38 -20.65 8.34
N LEU A 144 -23.66 -21.28 9.49
CA LEU A 144 -24.36 -22.55 9.63
C LEU A 144 -25.90 -22.39 9.75
N LEU A 145 -26.50 -21.44 9.03
CA LEU A 145 -27.91 -21.02 9.27
C LEU A 145 -28.95 -22.11 8.95
N SER A 146 -28.65 -23.07 8.08
CA SER A 146 -29.58 -24.10 7.61
C SER A 146 -29.38 -25.51 8.21
N HIS A 147 -28.45 -25.70 9.15
CA HIS A 147 -28.01 -27.02 9.63
C HIS A 147 -28.08 -27.21 11.16
N SER A 148 -29.02 -26.55 11.84
CA SER A 148 -29.22 -26.64 13.29
C SER A 148 -29.43 -28.08 13.81
N ASN A 149 -29.88 -28.99 12.95
CA ASN A 149 -30.07 -30.41 13.27
C ASN A 149 -28.75 -31.21 13.37
N LEU A 150 -27.64 -30.67 12.85
CA LEU A 150 -26.32 -31.31 12.90
C LEU A 150 -25.41 -30.68 13.96
N PHE A 151 -25.49 -29.36 14.12
CA PHE A 151 -24.59 -28.61 14.98
C PHE A 151 -25.34 -27.61 15.86
N THR A 152 -25.00 -27.57 17.15
CA THR A 152 -25.50 -26.57 18.10
C THR A 152 -24.42 -25.53 18.36
N PRO A 153 -24.71 -24.22 18.28
CA PRO A 153 -23.71 -23.21 18.57
C PRO A 153 -23.26 -23.24 20.04
N ILE A 154 -21.95 -23.23 20.28
CA ILE A 154 -21.35 -22.94 21.59
C ILE A 154 -21.11 -21.44 21.71
N ASP A 155 -20.51 -20.83 20.67
CA ASP A 155 -20.27 -19.40 20.56
C ASP A 155 -20.49 -18.95 19.11
N LEU A 156 -21.60 -18.24 18.87
CA LEU A 156 -21.96 -17.74 17.55
C LEU A 156 -21.03 -16.64 17.03
N LYS A 157 -20.47 -15.82 17.93
CA LYS A 157 -19.57 -14.71 17.58
C LYS A 157 -18.22 -15.26 17.11
N ARG A 158 -17.77 -16.34 17.73
CA ARG A 158 -16.52 -17.05 17.36
C ARG A 158 -16.74 -18.21 16.40
N ARG A 159 -17.98 -18.48 15.97
CA ARG A 159 -18.34 -19.58 15.05
C ARG A 159 -17.85 -20.95 15.54
N ILE A 160 -18.07 -21.22 16.82
CA ILE A 160 -17.76 -22.50 17.47
C ILE A 160 -19.05 -23.27 17.69
N PHE A 161 -19.08 -24.53 17.26
CA PHE A 161 -20.27 -25.38 17.27
C PHE A 161 -19.95 -26.75 17.86
N LYS A 162 -20.93 -27.35 18.54
CA LYS A 162 -20.87 -28.72 19.05
C LYS A 162 -21.65 -29.65 18.12
N LYS A 163 -21.14 -30.85 17.90
CA LYS A 163 -21.90 -31.92 17.24
C LYS A 163 -23.19 -32.22 18.01
N VAL A 164 -24.33 -32.24 17.32
CA VAL A 164 -25.57 -32.80 17.85
C VAL A 164 -25.45 -34.31 17.82
N ALA A 165 -25.45 -34.93 19.01
CA ALA A 165 -25.50 -36.38 19.12
C ALA A 165 -26.80 -36.86 18.47
N ARG A 166 -26.70 -37.63 17.39
CA ARG A 166 -27.83 -38.46 16.97
C ARG A 166 -28.03 -39.46 18.10
N TYR A 167 -29.18 -39.39 18.78
CA TYR A 167 -29.66 -40.55 19.53
C TYR A 167 -29.79 -41.67 18.51
N SER A 168 -28.74 -42.49 18.40
CA SER A 168 -28.87 -43.81 17.82
C SER A 168 -30.00 -44.47 18.59
N GLN A 169 -31.05 -44.89 17.87
CA GLN A 169 -31.89 -45.98 18.34
C GLN A 169 -30.97 -47.21 18.43
N SER A 170 -30.18 -47.29 19.49
CA SER A 170 -29.52 -48.51 19.89
C SER A 170 -30.60 -49.36 20.55
N SER A 171 -31.27 -50.14 19.71
CA SER A 171 -31.79 -51.44 20.09
C SER A 171 -30.65 -52.24 20.69
N ASP A 172 -30.49 -52.18 22.02
CA ASP A 172 -29.80 -53.16 22.85
C ASP A 172 -29.91 -52.70 24.31
N VAL A 173 -31.05 -52.99 24.94
CA VAL A 173 -31.14 -53.06 26.40
C VAL A 173 -31.26 -54.53 26.76
N VAL A 174 -30.14 -55.13 27.14
CA VAL A 174 -30.10 -56.41 27.85
C VAL A 174 -30.59 -56.14 29.27
N PHE A 175 -31.80 -56.60 29.59
CA PHE A 175 -32.29 -56.61 30.97
C PHE A 175 -31.68 -57.81 31.72
N PRO A 176 -31.29 -57.65 33.00
CA PRO A 176 -30.85 -58.77 33.82
C PRO A 176 -32.03 -59.71 34.13
N GLU A 177 -31.74 -61.00 34.20
CA GLU A 177 -32.71 -62.08 34.47
C GLU A 177 -33.54 -61.81 35.74
N ILE A 178 -34.85 -61.71 35.56
CA ILE A 178 -35.86 -61.81 36.62
C ILE A 178 -36.59 -63.15 36.43
N PRO A 179 -36.89 -63.91 37.51
CA PRO A 179 -37.31 -65.31 37.40
C PRO A 179 -38.68 -65.47 36.73
N ALA A 180 -38.77 -66.49 35.87
CA ALA A 180 -39.93 -67.17 35.27
C ALA A 180 -41.30 -66.45 35.23
N PRO A 181 -41.91 -66.26 34.03
CA PRO A 181 -43.17 -65.54 33.91
C PRO A 181 -44.37 -66.39 34.39
N VAL A 182 -45.10 -65.83 35.36
CA VAL A 182 -46.51 -66.14 35.57
C VAL A 182 -47.26 -65.65 34.33
N GLN A 183 -47.92 -66.56 33.60
CA GLN A 183 -48.80 -66.22 32.48
C GLN A 183 -49.92 -65.28 32.94
N ARG A 184 -49.77 -63.98 32.70
CA ARG A 184 -50.88 -63.04 32.55
C ARG A 184 -50.81 -62.48 31.15
N ALA A 185 -51.60 -63.06 30.23
CA ALA A 185 -51.91 -62.41 28.97
C ALA A 185 -52.48 -61.01 29.29
N PRO A 186 -52.00 -59.93 28.65
CA PRO A 186 -52.69 -58.65 28.76
C PRO A 186 -54.13 -58.86 28.26
N GLN A 187 -55.11 -58.44 29.06
CA GLN A 187 -56.50 -58.41 28.62
C GLN A 187 -56.56 -57.53 27.36
N LEU A 188 -56.81 -58.10 26.18
CA LEU A 188 -56.79 -57.37 24.89
C LEU A 188 -57.53 -56.02 24.96
N GLY A 189 -58.63 -55.94 25.73
CA GLY A 189 -59.39 -54.70 25.93
C GLY A 189 -58.63 -53.55 26.60
N GLN A 190 -57.64 -53.81 27.46
CA GLN A 190 -56.82 -52.74 28.09
C GLN A 190 -55.84 -52.11 27.09
N LEU A 191 -55.27 -52.91 26.18
CA LEU A 191 -54.39 -52.42 25.12
C LEU A 191 -55.17 -51.65 24.05
N ASP A 192 -56.39 -52.09 23.72
CA ASP A 192 -57.27 -51.38 22.79
C ASP A 192 -57.72 -50.03 23.36
N HIS A 193 -58.06 -49.96 24.65
CA HIS A 193 -58.37 -48.69 25.33
C HIS A 193 -57.18 -47.73 25.33
N LEU A 194 -55.97 -48.23 25.60
CA LEU A 194 -54.76 -47.42 25.57
C LEU A 194 -54.44 -46.91 24.15
N ARG A 195 -54.60 -47.76 23.12
CA ARG A 195 -54.44 -47.38 21.71
C ARG A 195 -55.44 -46.30 21.31
N ASN A 196 -56.70 -46.43 21.73
CA ASN A 196 -57.73 -45.45 21.45
C ASN A 196 -57.45 -44.11 22.14
N GLU A 197 -57.13 -44.11 23.44
CA GLU A 197 -56.80 -42.86 24.14
C GLU A 197 -55.51 -42.21 23.62
N SER A 198 -54.52 -43.00 23.18
CA SER A 198 -53.32 -42.48 22.52
C SER A 198 -53.65 -41.74 21.22
N PHE A 199 -54.60 -42.25 20.43
CA PHE A 199 -55.06 -41.58 19.21
C PHE A 199 -55.88 -40.32 19.55
N MET A 200 -56.80 -40.41 20.51
CA MET A 200 -57.66 -39.30 20.93
C MET A 200 -56.89 -38.14 21.58
N SER A 201 -55.77 -38.41 22.25
CA SER A 201 -54.92 -37.42 22.94
C SER A 201 -53.75 -36.88 22.10
N ALA A 202 -53.59 -37.32 20.86
CA ALA A 202 -52.53 -36.83 19.99
C ALA A 202 -52.65 -35.31 19.75
N THR A 203 -51.51 -34.62 19.74
CA THR A 203 -51.43 -33.15 19.60
C THR A 203 -51.62 -32.65 18.17
N VAL A 204 -51.72 -33.58 17.22
CA VAL A 204 -51.90 -33.33 15.78
C VAL A 204 -53.32 -33.75 15.41
N ALA A 205 -54.03 -32.97 14.59
CA ALA A 205 -55.35 -33.40 14.11
C ALA A 205 -55.19 -34.61 13.19
N GLN A 206 -55.95 -35.67 13.44
CA GLN A 206 -55.91 -36.89 12.67
C GLN A 206 -57.30 -37.36 12.27
N ILE A 207 -57.46 -37.70 10.99
CA ILE A 207 -58.67 -38.28 10.41
C ILE A 207 -58.27 -39.52 9.63
N VAL A 208 -58.90 -40.65 9.91
CA VAL A 208 -58.68 -41.89 9.16
C VAL A 208 -59.88 -42.14 8.27
N VAL A 209 -59.64 -42.37 7.00
CA VAL A 209 -60.65 -42.70 5.99
C VAL A 209 -60.42 -44.13 5.52
N THR A 210 -61.46 -44.94 5.47
CA THR A 210 -61.39 -46.32 4.96
C THR A 210 -61.12 -46.35 3.45
N SER A 211 -60.78 -47.53 2.90
CA SER A 211 -60.58 -47.70 1.46
C SER A 211 -61.82 -47.34 0.60
N ASP A 212 -63.03 -47.45 1.16
CA ASP A 212 -64.30 -47.08 0.52
C ASP A 212 -64.68 -45.60 0.73
N GLY A 213 -63.81 -44.79 1.34
CA GLY A 213 -64.00 -43.35 1.46
C GLY A 213 -64.86 -42.89 2.65
N MET A 214 -65.05 -43.76 3.64
CA MET A 214 -65.83 -43.48 4.85
C MET A 214 -64.92 -43.05 5.99
N VAL A 215 -65.35 -42.13 6.85
CA VAL A 215 -64.58 -41.74 8.02
C VAL A 215 -64.57 -42.89 9.03
N ALA A 216 -63.38 -43.42 9.32
CA ALA A 216 -63.17 -44.52 10.25
C ALA A 216 -62.91 -44.04 11.68
N LEU A 217 -62.02 -43.05 11.82
CA LEU A 217 -61.58 -42.52 13.11
C LEU A 217 -61.28 -41.02 13.00
N THR A 218 -61.50 -40.29 14.09
CA THR A 218 -61.12 -38.88 14.26
C THR A 218 -60.73 -38.64 15.71
N ASN A 219 -59.77 -37.76 15.95
CA ASN A 219 -59.29 -37.45 17.30
C ASN A 219 -59.79 -36.10 17.81
N ARG A 220 -59.53 -35.80 19.10
CA ARG A 220 -59.98 -34.55 19.74
C ARG A 220 -59.44 -33.30 19.03
N GLN A 221 -58.23 -33.38 18.48
CA GLN A 221 -57.62 -32.26 17.78
C GLN A 221 -58.28 -32.00 16.41
N ALA A 222 -58.72 -33.05 15.69
CA ALA A 222 -59.48 -32.90 14.45
C ALA A 222 -60.89 -32.33 14.69
N GLU A 223 -61.55 -32.72 15.79
CA GLU A 223 -62.81 -32.10 16.22
C GLU A 223 -62.60 -30.62 16.57
N SER A 224 -61.53 -30.31 17.32
CA SER A 224 -61.18 -28.93 17.63
C SER A 224 -60.89 -28.11 16.36
N LEU A 225 -60.04 -28.59 15.45
CA LEU A 225 -59.61 -27.79 14.30
C LEU A 225 -60.66 -27.71 13.18
N PHE A 226 -61.32 -28.82 12.86
CA PHE A 226 -62.20 -28.91 11.68
C PHE A 226 -63.67 -29.20 12.02
N GLY A 227 -64.02 -29.38 13.30
CA GLY A 227 -65.38 -29.74 13.70
C GLY A 227 -65.76 -31.19 13.39
N VAL A 228 -64.79 -32.03 12.97
CA VAL A 228 -65.03 -33.43 12.62
C VAL A 228 -64.94 -34.30 13.87
N SER A 229 -66.09 -34.77 14.34
CA SER A 229 -66.23 -35.46 15.62
C SER A 229 -66.50 -36.96 15.43
N SER A 230 -66.54 -37.72 16.53
CA SER A 230 -66.92 -39.14 16.47
C SER A 230 -68.33 -39.38 15.87
N ARG A 231 -69.18 -38.35 15.77
CA ARG A 231 -70.50 -38.43 15.11
C ARG A 231 -70.40 -38.55 13.59
N ASP A 232 -69.26 -38.18 13.03
CA ASP A 232 -69.00 -38.24 11.59
C ASP A 232 -68.41 -39.58 11.15
N VAL A 233 -68.07 -40.46 12.09
CA VAL A 233 -67.64 -41.83 11.82
C VAL A 233 -68.75 -42.58 11.08
N GLY A 234 -68.39 -43.24 9.98
CA GLY A 234 -69.32 -43.92 9.09
C GLY A 234 -70.03 -42.99 8.10
N ARG A 235 -69.68 -41.70 8.01
CA ARG A 235 -70.11 -40.82 6.92
C ARG A 235 -69.07 -40.80 5.79
N PRO A 236 -69.47 -40.57 4.52
CA PRO A 236 -68.53 -40.35 3.43
C PRO A 236 -67.66 -39.11 3.70
N PHE A 237 -66.33 -39.24 3.59
CA PHE A 237 -65.41 -38.13 3.83
C PHE A 237 -65.67 -36.93 2.91
N ARG A 238 -66.11 -37.20 1.66
CA ARG A 238 -66.48 -36.18 0.66
C ARG A 238 -67.63 -35.26 1.08
N ASP A 239 -68.43 -35.66 2.07
CA ASP A 239 -69.57 -34.88 2.57
C ASP A 239 -69.17 -33.93 3.71
N LEU A 240 -67.90 -33.96 4.14
CA LEU A 240 -67.36 -33.11 5.19
C LEU A 240 -66.63 -31.90 4.62
N ASP A 241 -66.72 -30.76 5.31
CA ASP A 241 -66.06 -29.51 4.90
C ASP A 241 -64.54 -29.66 4.79
N VAL A 242 -63.95 -30.51 5.65
CA VAL A 242 -62.51 -30.81 5.66
C VAL A 242 -62.01 -31.39 4.33
N SER A 243 -62.90 -31.97 3.51
CA SER A 243 -62.52 -32.60 2.24
C SER A 243 -62.12 -31.60 1.14
N TYR A 244 -62.61 -30.36 1.22
CA TYR A 244 -62.34 -29.30 0.25
C TYR A 244 -61.81 -28.00 0.89
N ARG A 245 -61.88 -27.87 2.23
CA ARG A 245 -61.26 -26.79 3.01
C ARG A 245 -60.44 -27.40 4.15
N PRO A 246 -59.13 -27.16 4.26
CA PRO A 246 -58.41 -26.01 3.70
C PRO A 246 -57.90 -26.18 2.27
N VAL A 247 -57.83 -27.40 1.75
CA VAL A 247 -57.42 -27.72 0.37
C VAL A 247 -58.22 -28.93 -0.12
N GLU A 248 -58.29 -29.16 -1.43
CA GLU A 248 -58.95 -30.33 -2.03
C GLU A 248 -58.15 -31.61 -1.75
N LEU A 249 -58.63 -32.43 -0.80
CA LEU A 249 -57.92 -33.61 -0.30
C LEU A 249 -58.32 -34.92 -1.00
N ARG A 250 -59.39 -34.94 -1.81
CA ARG A 250 -59.87 -36.16 -2.45
C ARG A 250 -58.84 -36.76 -3.42
N ARG A 251 -58.22 -35.93 -4.27
CA ARG A 251 -57.17 -36.38 -5.18
C ARG A 251 -55.94 -36.92 -4.44
N PRO A 252 -55.35 -36.22 -3.46
CA PRO A 252 -54.29 -36.78 -2.62
C PRO A 252 -54.65 -38.12 -1.98
N ILE A 253 -55.88 -38.29 -1.48
CA ILE A 253 -56.35 -39.56 -0.92
C ILE A 253 -56.33 -40.66 -2.00
N GLU A 254 -56.91 -40.41 -3.17
CA GLU A 254 -56.91 -41.37 -4.29
C GLU A 254 -55.47 -41.76 -4.70
N THR A 255 -54.58 -40.77 -4.78
CA THR A 255 -53.15 -40.99 -5.07
C THR A 255 -52.50 -41.90 -4.03
N VAL A 256 -52.74 -41.68 -2.74
CA VAL A 256 -52.23 -42.54 -1.67
C VAL A 256 -52.83 -43.95 -1.73
N GLN A 257 -54.12 -44.08 -2.04
CA GLN A 257 -54.78 -45.38 -2.16
C GLN A 257 -54.23 -46.21 -3.31
N VAL A 258 -53.96 -45.58 -4.47
CA VAL A 258 -53.43 -46.26 -5.67
C VAL A 258 -51.94 -46.54 -5.53
N GLU A 259 -51.14 -45.53 -5.18
CA GLU A 259 -49.68 -45.61 -5.19
C GLU A 259 -49.09 -46.19 -3.89
N ARG A 260 -49.89 -46.29 -2.83
CA ARG A 260 -49.50 -46.81 -1.52
C ARG A 260 -48.24 -46.15 -0.95
N ARG A 261 -48.07 -44.85 -1.20
CA ARG A 261 -46.99 -44.01 -0.65
C ARG A 261 -47.54 -42.86 0.17
N ILE A 262 -46.69 -42.31 1.03
CA ILE A 262 -47.01 -41.10 1.79
C ILE A 262 -47.04 -39.91 0.82
N VAL A 263 -48.09 -39.10 0.88
CA VAL A 263 -48.22 -37.83 0.16
C VAL A 263 -48.22 -36.70 1.17
N ARG A 264 -47.48 -35.62 0.87
CA ARG A 264 -47.46 -34.39 1.67
C ARG A 264 -48.02 -33.24 0.86
N VAL A 265 -48.88 -32.45 1.47
CA VAL A 265 -49.43 -31.21 0.94
C VAL A 265 -49.01 -30.09 1.88
N GLY A 266 -47.98 -29.35 1.49
CA GLY A 266 -47.43 -28.24 2.27
C GLY A 266 -48.12 -26.90 1.96
N ASP A 267 -47.78 -25.88 2.75
CA ASP A 267 -48.18 -24.48 2.55
C ASP A 267 -49.69 -24.23 2.45
N VAL A 268 -50.47 -25.02 3.18
CA VAL A 268 -51.92 -24.88 3.16
C VAL A 268 -52.33 -23.82 4.17
N GLU A 269 -52.69 -22.63 3.67
CA GLU A 269 -53.26 -21.57 4.50
C GLU A 269 -54.69 -21.92 4.91
N TYR A 270 -54.96 -21.87 6.22
CA TYR A 270 -56.27 -22.15 6.79
C TYR A 270 -56.64 -21.08 7.81
N THR A 271 -57.86 -20.58 7.71
CA THR A 271 -58.39 -19.61 8.67
C THR A 271 -59.61 -20.21 9.34
N ARG A 272 -59.50 -20.50 10.64
CA ARG A 272 -60.62 -21.00 11.42
C ARG A 272 -61.55 -19.84 11.79
N ASN A 273 -62.78 -19.83 11.26
CA ASN A 273 -63.87 -18.92 11.65
C ASN A 273 -63.47 -17.44 11.79
N GLY A 274 -62.61 -16.92 10.91
CA GLY A 274 -62.17 -15.52 10.93
C GLY A 274 -61.12 -15.16 11.99
N GLY A 275 -60.45 -16.16 12.59
CA GLY A 275 -59.25 -15.95 13.41
C GLY A 275 -58.00 -15.66 12.58
N ASP A 276 -56.82 -15.71 13.21
CA ASP A 276 -55.56 -15.55 12.50
C ASP A 276 -55.32 -16.69 11.50
N PRO A 277 -54.72 -16.42 10.33
CA PRO A 277 -54.34 -17.46 9.39
C PRO A 277 -53.27 -18.37 10.01
N MET A 278 -53.49 -19.68 9.89
CA MET A 278 -52.53 -20.72 10.24
C MET A 278 -52.08 -21.44 8.96
N TYR A 279 -50.86 -21.96 8.99
CA TYR A 279 -50.30 -22.74 7.90
C TYR A 279 -50.21 -24.20 8.32
N LEU A 280 -50.77 -25.07 7.49
CA LEU A 280 -50.83 -26.50 7.72
C LEU A 280 -49.95 -27.25 6.72
N GLU A 281 -49.23 -28.24 7.23
CA GLU A 281 -48.66 -29.32 6.42
C GLU A 281 -49.52 -30.57 6.63
N ILE A 282 -50.11 -31.07 5.53
CA ILE A 282 -51.02 -32.22 5.56
C ILE A 282 -50.27 -33.44 5.06
N GLN A 283 -50.16 -34.46 5.90
CA GLN A 283 -49.55 -35.73 5.56
C GLN A 283 -50.63 -36.81 5.43
N LEU A 284 -50.65 -37.48 4.28
CA LEU A 284 -51.54 -38.59 4.01
C LEU A 284 -50.71 -39.87 3.91
N ALA A 285 -50.99 -40.84 4.79
CA ALA A 285 -50.27 -42.10 4.87
C ALA A 285 -51.22 -43.29 4.61
N PRO A 286 -50.83 -44.26 3.77
CA PRO A 286 -51.64 -45.46 3.54
C PRO A 286 -51.59 -46.36 4.78
N LEU A 287 -52.75 -46.84 5.22
CA LEU A 287 -52.86 -47.86 6.25
C LEU A 287 -52.98 -49.21 5.56
N VAL A 288 -51.92 -50.01 5.64
CA VAL A 288 -51.88 -51.35 5.05
C VAL A 288 -51.89 -52.40 6.15
N ASN A 289 -52.60 -53.50 5.91
CA ASN A 289 -52.62 -54.64 6.80
C ASN A 289 -51.38 -55.54 6.55
N SER A 290 -51.18 -56.53 7.42
CA SER A 290 -50.05 -57.48 7.35
C SER A 290 -50.05 -58.35 6.08
N ASP A 291 -51.19 -58.50 5.42
CA ASP A 291 -51.35 -59.13 4.11
C ASP A 291 -51.16 -58.16 2.92
N SER A 292 -50.69 -56.94 3.17
CA SER A 292 -50.56 -55.84 2.19
C SER A 292 -51.88 -55.37 1.56
N SER A 293 -53.03 -55.72 2.14
CA SER A 293 -54.31 -55.10 1.77
C SER A 293 -54.39 -53.67 2.31
N LEU A 294 -55.03 -52.77 1.54
CA LEU A 294 -55.23 -51.38 1.96
C LEU A 294 -56.47 -51.31 2.87
N LEU A 295 -56.27 -50.87 4.11
CA LEU A 295 -57.33 -50.64 5.08
C LEU A 295 -57.92 -49.23 4.96
N GLY A 296 -57.10 -48.27 4.55
CA GLY A 296 -57.51 -46.87 4.45
C GLY A 296 -56.34 -45.90 4.32
N VAL A 297 -56.62 -44.63 4.59
CA VAL A 297 -55.67 -43.52 4.57
C VAL A 297 -55.78 -42.75 5.88
N ALA A 298 -54.67 -42.54 6.55
CA ALA A 298 -54.57 -41.65 7.70
C ALA A 298 -54.11 -40.26 7.25
N LEU A 299 -54.91 -39.25 7.53
CA LEU A 299 -54.60 -37.84 7.32
C LEU A 299 -54.14 -37.25 8.65
N SER A 300 -52.98 -36.57 8.64
CA SER A 300 -52.44 -35.83 9.78
C SER A 300 -52.19 -34.39 9.38
N PHE A 301 -52.64 -33.43 10.20
CA PHE A 301 -52.55 -32.00 9.93
C PHE A 301 -51.61 -31.33 10.95
N HIS A 302 -50.43 -30.93 10.48
CA HIS A 302 -49.40 -30.31 11.31
C HIS A 302 -49.48 -28.79 11.20
N ASP A 303 -49.62 -28.09 12.33
CA ASP A 303 -49.50 -26.63 12.37
C ASP A 303 -48.03 -26.22 12.27
N VAL A 304 -47.68 -25.58 11.15
CA VAL A 304 -46.32 -25.11 10.84
C VAL A 304 -46.22 -23.58 10.88
N THR A 305 -47.21 -22.90 11.44
CA THR A 305 -47.29 -21.42 11.48
C THR A 305 -46.07 -20.79 12.15
N ALA A 306 -45.66 -21.31 13.31
CA ALA A 306 -44.51 -20.79 14.04
C ALA A 306 -43.19 -20.99 13.27
N ALA A 307 -43.01 -22.17 12.66
CA ALA A 307 -41.84 -22.48 11.85
C ALA A 307 -41.75 -21.57 10.62
N ARG A 308 -42.88 -21.34 9.94
CA ARG A 308 -42.95 -20.43 8.78
C ARG A 308 -42.65 -18.98 9.16
N ARG A 309 -43.20 -18.47 10.27
CA ARG A 309 -42.87 -17.12 10.76
C ARG A 309 -41.38 -16.95 11.04
N LEU A 310 -40.76 -17.93 11.70
CA LEU A 310 -39.32 -17.93 11.95
C LEU A 310 -38.51 -17.98 10.65
N GLN A 311 -38.96 -18.75 9.66
CA GLN A 311 -38.30 -18.79 8.35
C GLN A 311 -38.40 -17.43 7.62
N GLU A 312 -39.57 -16.79 7.63
CA GLU A 312 -39.74 -15.46 7.04
C GLU A 312 -38.90 -14.39 7.76
N GLU A 313 -38.83 -14.43 9.10
CA GLU A 313 -37.97 -13.54 9.88
C GLU A 313 -36.49 -13.78 9.56
N LEU A 314 -36.07 -15.03 9.44
CA LEU A 314 -34.71 -15.39 9.05
C LEU A 314 -34.38 -14.88 7.64
N GLU A 315 -35.29 -15.04 6.68
CA GLU A 315 -35.11 -14.52 5.32
C GLU A 315 -34.99 -12.99 5.31
N ARG A 316 -35.82 -12.29 6.09
CA ARG A 316 -35.72 -10.83 6.25
C ARG A 316 -34.39 -10.42 6.88
N ALA A 317 -33.97 -11.09 7.95
CA ALA A 317 -32.70 -10.81 8.63
C ALA A 317 -31.48 -11.08 7.73
N ASN A 318 -31.52 -12.16 6.94
CA ASN A 318 -30.46 -12.47 5.99
C ASN A 318 -30.34 -11.41 4.90
N ARG A 319 -31.46 -10.91 4.34
CA ARG A 319 -31.44 -9.82 3.36
C ARG A 319 -30.87 -8.53 3.96
N GLN A 320 -31.26 -8.19 5.19
CA GLN A 320 -30.69 -7.03 5.89
C GLN A 320 -29.18 -7.17 6.12
N LEU A 321 -28.73 -8.38 6.46
CA LEU A 321 -27.32 -8.66 6.65
C LEU A 321 -26.53 -8.55 5.34
N GLU A 322 -27.08 -9.04 4.24
CA GLU A 322 -26.49 -8.93 2.89
C GLU A 322 -26.31 -7.46 2.49
N THR A 323 -27.36 -6.64 2.63
CA THR A 323 -27.27 -5.19 2.37
C THR A 323 -26.23 -4.51 3.25
N ALA A 324 -26.17 -4.83 4.55
CA ALA A 324 -25.17 -4.26 5.45
C ALA A 324 -23.73 -4.69 5.09
N TYR A 325 -23.52 -5.91 4.56
CA TYR A 325 -22.22 -6.35 4.07
C TYR A 325 -21.81 -5.61 2.79
N GLU A 326 -22.75 -5.39 1.85
CA GLU A 326 -22.49 -4.60 0.64
C GLU A 326 -22.12 -3.16 0.98
N GLU A 327 -22.85 -2.52 1.92
CA GLU A 327 -22.52 -1.17 2.41
C GLU A 327 -21.15 -1.12 3.08
N LEU A 328 -20.83 -2.09 3.94
CA LEU A 328 -19.52 -2.17 4.58
C LEU A 328 -18.38 -2.38 3.57
N GLN A 329 -18.60 -3.20 2.55
CA GLN A 329 -17.62 -3.41 1.50
C GLN A 329 -17.39 -2.12 0.71
N SER A 330 -18.46 -1.42 0.32
CA SER A 330 -18.36 -0.12 -0.37
C SER A 330 -17.60 0.92 0.46
N ILE A 331 -17.86 1.00 1.77
CA ILE A 331 -17.15 1.92 2.66
C ILE A 331 -15.67 1.54 2.79
N ASN A 332 -15.37 0.24 2.82
CA ASN A 332 -13.98 -0.22 2.91
C ASN A 332 -13.20 0.08 1.63
N GLU A 333 -13.82 -0.11 0.46
CA GLU A 333 -13.24 0.28 -0.83
C GLU A 333 -12.99 1.80 -0.88
N GLU A 334 -13.93 2.62 -0.41
CA GLU A 334 -13.76 4.09 -0.30
C GLU A 334 -12.64 4.48 0.69
N LEU A 335 -12.50 3.74 1.80
CA LEU A 335 -11.40 3.93 2.75
C LEU A 335 -10.04 3.54 2.15
N GLU A 336 -9.97 2.47 1.38
CA GLU A 336 -8.75 2.10 0.66
C GLU A 336 -8.37 3.18 -0.36
N THR A 337 -9.32 3.68 -1.16
CA THR A 337 -9.04 4.75 -2.13
C THR A 337 -8.58 6.03 -1.45
N THR A 338 -9.22 6.44 -0.35
CA THR A 338 -8.80 7.66 0.38
C THR A 338 -7.43 7.48 1.03
N ASN A 339 -7.07 6.27 1.46
CA ASN A 339 -5.75 5.98 1.99
C ASN A 339 -4.68 5.98 0.89
N GLU A 340 -4.97 5.47 -0.30
CA GLU A 340 -4.09 5.58 -1.48
C GLU A 340 -3.89 7.03 -1.91
N GLU A 341 -4.96 7.83 -1.96
CA GLU A 341 -4.88 9.27 -2.25
C GLU A 341 -4.02 9.99 -1.20
N LEU A 342 -4.22 9.72 0.10
CA LEU A 342 -3.39 10.28 1.16
C LEU A 342 -1.92 9.89 0.99
N GLN A 343 -1.63 8.63 0.69
CA GLN A 343 -0.26 8.19 0.46
C GLN A 343 0.36 8.92 -0.74
N SER A 344 -0.37 9.08 -1.84
CA SER A 344 0.10 9.85 -3.00
C SER A 344 0.38 11.30 -2.65
N THR A 345 -0.47 11.94 -1.83
CA THR A 345 -0.21 13.33 -1.39
C THR A 345 1.01 13.43 -0.48
N VAL A 346 1.29 12.41 0.33
CA VAL A 346 2.52 12.34 1.14
C VAL A 346 3.75 12.21 0.23
N GLU A 347 3.70 11.34 -0.77
CA GLU A 347 4.79 11.18 -1.75
C GLU A 347 5.02 12.47 -2.56
N GLU A 348 3.95 13.18 -2.96
CA GLU A 348 4.06 14.49 -3.60
C GLU A 348 4.65 15.55 -2.66
N LEU A 349 4.29 15.55 -1.38
CA LEU A 349 4.89 16.47 -0.40
C LEU A 349 6.37 16.17 -0.15
N GLU A 350 6.76 14.90 -0.10
CA GLU A 350 8.17 14.52 0.02
C GLU A 350 8.98 14.98 -1.19
N THR A 351 8.47 14.77 -2.41
CA THR A 351 9.15 15.24 -3.64
C THR A 351 9.26 16.76 -3.69
N THR A 352 8.20 17.51 -3.34
CA THR A 352 8.29 18.99 -3.27
C THR A 352 9.28 19.46 -2.20
N ASN A 353 9.42 18.72 -1.10
CA ASN A 353 10.39 19.04 -0.06
C ASN A 353 11.83 18.76 -0.53
N GLU A 354 12.06 17.66 -1.27
CA GLU A 354 13.34 17.38 -1.92
C GLU A 354 13.70 18.43 -2.98
N GLU A 355 12.75 18.85 -3.82
CA GLU A 355 12.95 19.93 -4.78
C GLU A 355 13.31 21.24 -4.08
N LEU A 356 12.58 21.62 -3.01
CA LEU A 356 12.90 22.82 -2.22
C LEU A 356 14.30 22.73 -1.61
N GLN A 357 14.69 21.59 -1.07
CA GLN A 357 16.03 21.38 -0.54
C GLN A 357 17.09 21.56 -1.63
N SER A 358 16.88 20.96 -2.82
CA SER A 358 17.76 21.13 -3.97
C SER A 358 17.87 22.60 -4.39
N THR A 359 16.74 23.33 -4.45
CA THR A 359 16.80 24.77 -4.79
C THR A 359 17.54 25.58 -3.73
N ASN A 360 17.46 25.19 -2.46
CA ASN A 360 18.20 25.85 -1.40
C ASN A 360 19.71 25.58 -1.51
N GLU A 361 20.11 24.35 -1.83
CA GLU A 361 21.51 23.99 -2.13
C GLU A 361 22.04 24.75 -3.38
N GLU A 362 21.24 24.86 -4.43
CA GLU A 362 21.59 25.67 -5.61
C GLU A 362 21.73 27.17 -5.28
N LEU A 363 20.88 27.72 -4.41
CA LEU A 363 21.01 29.11 -3.96
C LEU A 363 22.25 29.33 -3.08
N GLU A 364 22.59 28.38 -2.22
CA GLU A 364 23.82 28.45 -1.42
C GLU A 364 25.06 28.44 -2.31
N THR A 365 25.14 27.50 -3.26
CA THR A 365 26.27 27.45 -4.22
C THR A 365 26.38 28.72 -5.06
N MET A 366 25.26 29.26 -5.55
CA MET A 366 25.25 30.52 -6.29
C MET A 366 25.72 31.70 -5.43
N ASN A 367 25.36 31.71 -4.15
CA ASN A 367 25.81 32.73 -3.21
C ASN A 367 27.32 32.62 -2.93
N GLU A 368 27.85 31.39 -2.80
CA GLU A 368 29.30 31.15 -2.68
C GLU A 368 30.06 31.59 -3.94
N GLU A 369 29.55 31.30 -5.14
CA GLU A 369 30.13 31.77 -6.40
C GLU A 369 30.10 33.30 -6.50
N LEU A 370 28.98 33.93 -6.14
CA LEU A 370 28.88 35.40 -6.10
C LEU A 370 29.87 36.02 -5.10
N GLN A 371 30.03 35.40 -3.94
CA GLN A 371 30.99 35.88 -2.95
C GLN A 371 32.43 35.73 -3.45
N SER A 372 32.77 34.59 -4.07
CA SER A 372 34.07 34.36 -4.69
C SER A 372 34.37 35.36 -5.81
N THR A 373 33.41 35.64 -6.69
CA THR A 373 33.59 36.63 -7.77
C THR A 373 33.77 38.04 -7.21
N ASN A 374 33.08 38.37 -6.12
CA ASN A 374 33.26 39.64 -5.44
C ASN A 374 34.67 39.76 -4.83
N ASP A 375 35.16 38.71 -4.17
CA ASP A 375 36.51 38.66 -3.61
C ASP A 375 37.58 38.79 -4.72
N GLU A 376 37.37 38.14 -5.87
CA GLU A 376 38.28 38.25 -7.03
C GLU A 376 38.26 39.65 -7.64
N LEU A 377 37.08 40.27 -7.81
CA LEU A 377 36.94 41.65 -8.26
C LEU A 377 37.63 42.62 -7.30
N GLN A 378 37.51 42.40 -5.99
CA GLN A 378 38.14 43.23 -4.98
C GLN A 378 39.67 43.11 -5.07
N SER A 379 40.19 41.89 -5.21
CA SER A 379 41.63 41.66 -5.43
C SER A 379 42.14 42.33 -6.70
N ILE A 380 41.39 42.28 -7.81
CA ILE A 380 41.76 42.95 -9.06
C ILE A 380 41.76 44.46 -8.88
N ASN A 381 40.77 45.00 -8.16
CA ASN A 381 40.68 46.44 -7.89
C ASN A 381 41.88 46.91 -7.06
N ASP A 382 42.27 46.15 -6.04
CA ASP A 382 43.44 46.46 -5.23
C ASP A 382 44.74 46.39 -6.06
N GLN A 383 44.91 45.38 -6.93
CA GLN A 383 46.04 45.32 -7.86
C GLN A 383 46.07 46.51 -8.83
N LEU A 384 44.92 46.94 -9.35
CA LEU A 384 44.83 48.11 -10.22
C LEU A 384 45.21 49.39 -9.47
N ARG A 385 44.81 49.51 -8.20
CA ARG A 385 45.20 50.65 -7.34
C ARG A 385 46.70 50.67 -7.10
N ASP A 386 47.30 49.53 -6.77
CA ASP A 386 48.75 49.41 -6.56
C ASP A 386 49.51 49.75 -7.83
N SER A 387 49.11 49.19 -8.98
CA SER A 387 49.75 49.50 -10.27
C SER A 387 49.58 50.98 -10.67
N THR A 388 48.44 51.59 -10.35
CA THR A 388 48.24 53.02 -10.55
C THR A 388 49.18 53.85 -9.66
N ALA A 389 49.33 53.46 -8.39
CA ALA A 389 50.25 54.13 -7.46
C ALA A 389 51.72 53.99 -7.90
N GLU A 390 52.13 52.82 -8.39
CA GLU A 390 53.47 52.61 -8.97
C GLU A 390 53.70 53.48 -10.22
N LEU A 391 52.69 53.58 -11.10
CA LEU A 391 52.75 54.45 -12.27
C LEU A 391 52.84 55.92 -11.88
N ASP A 392 52.08 56.37 -10.89
CA ASP A 392 52.13 57.73 -10.39
C ASP A 392 53.49 58.05 -9.75
N GLU A 393 54.07 57.11 -8.99
CA GLU A 393 55.41 57.26 -8.41
C GLU A 393 56.49 57.34 -9.50
N ALA A 394 56.43 56.46 -10.50
CA ALA A 394 57.37 56.48 -11.64
C ALA A 394 57.25 57.77 -12.46
N ASN A 395 56.03 58.24 -12.69
CA ASN A 395 55.76 59.52 -13.36
C ASN A 395 56.31 60.69 -12.55
N ALA A 396 56.05 60.75 -11.24
CA ALA A 396 56.56 61.79 -10.36
C ALA A 396 58.10 61.81 -10.32
N PHE A 397 58.74 60.63 -10.27
CA PHE A 397 60.19 60.49 -10.35
C PHE A 397 60.75 61.01 -11.68
N MET A 398 60.12 60.65 -12.81
CA MET A 398 60.50 61.14 -14.13
C MET A 398 60.36 62.66 -14.24
N GLU A 399 59.27 63.24 -13.73
CA GLU A 399 59.10 64.69 -13.68
C GLU A 399 60.14 65.38 -12.80
N ALA A 400 60.50 64.79 -11.65
CA ALA A 400 61.55 65.31 -10.79
C ALA A 400 62.92 65.33 -11.49
N ILE A 401 63.29 64.26 -12.20
CA ILE A 401 64.51 64.20 -13.02
C ILE A 401 64.48 65.32 -14.06
N LEU A 402 63.43 65.40 -14.87
CA LEU A 402 63.31 66.39 -15.95
C LEU A 402 63.36 67.84 -15.44
N THR A 403 62.86 68.08 -14.22
CA THR A 403 62.88 69.40 -13.57
C THR A 403 64.26 69.74 -13.00
N SER A 404 65.00 68.74 -12.50
CA SER A 404 66.34 68.94 -11.92
C SER A 404 67.43 69.21 -12.97
N LEU A 405 67.24 68.76 -14.21
CA LEU A 405 68.17 69.00 -15.30
C LEU A 405 68.22 70.49 -15.64
N GLN A 406 69.43 71.06 -15.67
CA GLN A 406 69.65 72.49 -15.91
C GLN A 406 69.60 72.89 -17.40
N ALA A 407 69.41 71.92 -18.30
CA ALA A 407 69.23 72.13 -19.73
C ALA A 407 67.75 72.08 -20.13
N GLY A 408 67.37 72.82 -21.18
CA GLY A 408 66.06 72.68 -21.80
C GLY A 408 65.96 71.37 -22.54
N ILE A 409 64.96 70.55 -22.25
CA ILE A 409 64.78 69.23 -22.86
C ILE A 409 63.46 69.21 -23.61
N ALA A 410 63.54 68.83 -24.87
CA ALA A 410 62.41 68.48 -25.70
C ALA A 410 62.56 67.06 -26.24
N VAL A 411 61.60 66.19 -25.97
CA VAL A 411 61.55 64.85 -26.58
C VAL A 411 60.52 64.88 -27.69
N LEU A 412 60.90 64.39 -28.87
CA LEU A 412 60.09 64.36 -30.07
C LEU A 412 59.81 62.91 -30.47
N ASP A 413 58.62 62.63 -31.01
CA ASP A 413 58.34 61.35 -31.68
C ASP A 413 58.86 61.30 -33.13
N GLN A 414 58.56 60.21 -33.86
CA GLN A 414 58.96 60.03 -35.26
C GLN A 414 58.36 61.09 -36.20
N ASP A 415 57.21 61.66 -35.86
CA ASP A 415 56.51 62.70 -36.61
C ASP A 415 56.93 64.11 -36.16
N LEU A 416 57.98 64.21 -35.32
CA LEU A 416 58.50 65.45 -34.75
C LEU A 416 57.49 66.21 -33.88
N GLN A 417 56.49 65.53 -33.31
CA GLN A 417 55.63 66.12 -32.29
C GLN A 417 56.31 66.08 -30.94
N VAL A 418 56.17 67.16 -30.17
CA VAL A 418 56.77 67.26 -28.85
C VAL A 418 56.00 66.37 -27.87
N GLN A 419 56.68 65.39 -27.28
CA GLN A 419 56.17 64.49 -26.25
C GLN A 419 56.52 64.99 -24.84
N VAL A 420 57.73 65.54 -24.66
CA VAL A 420 58.18 66.11 -23.38
C VAL A 420 58.72 67.51 -23.63
N TRP A 421 58.35 68.44 -22.76
CA TRP A 421 58.87 69.80 -22.73
C TRP A 421 59.11 70.19 -21.27
N ASN A 422 60.38 70.21 -20.84
CA ASN A 422 60.70 70.44 -19.42
C ASN A 422 60.66 71.94 -19.05
N ARG A 423 60.65 72.23 -17.74
CA ARG A 423 60.59 73.60 -17.20
C ARG A 423 61.72 74.51 -17.71
N ARG A 424 62.93 73.97 -17.92
CA ARG A 424 64.05 74.75 -18.47
C ARG A 424 63.80 75.15 -19.93
N ALA A 425 63.18 74.29 -20.73
CA ALA A 425 62.78 74.63 -22.10
C ALA A 425 61.69 75.73 -22.11
N GLU A 426 60.74 75.69 -21.15
CA GLU A 426 59.78 76.78 -20.96
C GLU A 426 60.48 78.11 -20.61
N ASP A 427 61.44 78.07 -19.67
CA ASP A 427 62.18 79.26 -19.26
C ASP A 427 63.04 79.83 -20.41
N LEU A 428 63.70 78.96 -21.17
CA LEU A 428 64.57 79.33 -22.29
C LEU A 428 63.79 80.00 -23.42
N TRP A 429 62.65 79.41 -23.81
CA TRP A 429 61.91 79.81 -25.00
C TRP A 429 60.67 80.65 -24.72
N GLY A 430 60.18 80.68 -23.48
CA GLY A 430 58.97 81.41 -23.09
C GLY A 430 57.67 80.76 -23.57
N LEU A 431 57.69 79.45 -23.86
CA LEU A 431 56.55 78.66 -24.30
C LEU A 431 56.21 77.60 -23.25
N ARG A 432 54.96 77.59 -22.77
CA ARG A 432 54.49 76.64 -21.74
C ARG A 432 54.39 75.22 -22.29
N ARG A 433 54.59 74.22 -21.45
CA ARG A 433 54.50 72.78 -21.76
C ARG A 433 53.17 72.42 -22.41
N GLU A 434 52.05 72.93 -21.89
CA GLU A 434 50.71 72.71 -22.45
C GLU A 434 50.53 73.26 -23.86
N GLU A 435 51.31 74.29 -24.25
CA GLU A 435 51.28 74.86 -25.60
C GLU A 435 52.24 74.16 -26.56
N ALA A 436 53.31 73.54 -26.03
CA ALA A 436 54.36 72.89 -26.81
C ALA A 436 54.07 71.40 -27.07
N VAL A 437 53.62 70.66 -26.05
CA VAL A 437 53.36 69.21 -26.14
C VAL A 437 52.22 68.92 -27.12
N GLY A 438 52.38 67.88 -27.96
CA GLY A 438 51.45 67.49 -29.03
C GLY A 438 51.49 68.40 -30.27
N ARG A 439 52.30 69.47 -30.27
CA ARG A 439 52.54 70.29 -31.47
C ARG A 439 53.77 69.80 -32.21
N HIS A 440 53.77 69.97 -33.53
CA HIS A 440 54.93 69.69 -34.37
C HIS A 440 56.06 70.69 -34.07
N PHE A 441 57.24 70.20 -33.68
CA PHE A 441 58.35 71.00 -33.16
C PHE A 441 58.79 72.14 -34.09
N LEU A 442 58.80 71.88 -35.40
CA LEU A 442 59.18 72.90 -36.41
C LEU A 442 58.18 74.05 -36.54
N ASN A 443 56.96 73.88 -36.02
CA ASN A 443 55.91 74.90 -36.09
C ASN A 443 55.79 75.71 -34.80
N LEU A 444 56.64 75.43 -33.80
CA LEU A 444 56.63 76.17 -32.55
C LEU A 444 57.14 77.60 -32.79
N ASP A 445 56.42 78.58 -32.24
CA ASP A 445 56.83 79.99 -32.22
C ASP A 445 57.90 80.22 -31.13
N ILE A 446 59.03 79.55 -31.32
CA ILE A 446 60.23 79.66 -30.50
C ILE A 446 61.32 80.25 -31.41
N GLY A 447 61.99 81.34 -31.02
CA GLY A 447 63.00 81.98 -31.88
C GLY A 447 64.35 81.23 -31.94
N LEU A 448 64.28 79.90 -31.82
CA LEU A 448 65.31 78.95 -32.21
C LEU A 448 65.25 78.77 -33.74
N PRO A 449 66.37 78.80 -34.49
CA PRO A 449 66.38 78.56 -35.94
C PRO A 449 66.04 77.09 -36.31
N VAL A 450 64.78 76.68 -36.15
CA VAL A 450 64.32 75.28 -36.33
C VAL A 450 64.59 74.71 -37.72
N GLU A 451 64.63 75.55 -38.77
CA GLU A 451 65.00 75.14 -40.13
C GLU A 451 66.46 74.65 -40.24
N GLN A 452 67.36 75.18 -39.41
CA GLN A 452 68.75 74.72 -39.35
C GLN A 452 68.89 73.42 -38.53
N LEU A 453 67.96 73.17 -37.61
CA LEU A 453 67.90 71.93 -36.82
C LEU A 453 67.25 70.77 -37.57
N ARG A 454 66.31 71.05 -38.47
CA ARG A 454 65.59 70.06 -39.27
C ARG A 454 66.50 69.01 -39.93
N PRO A 455 67.57 69.37 -40.67
CA PRO A 455 68.47 68.37 -41.28
C PRO A 455 69.23 67.56 -40.23
N VAL A 456 69.59 68.16 -39.08
CA VAL A 456 70.29 67.48 -37.98
C VAL A 456 69.39 66.42 -37.35
N ILE A 457 68.14 66.77 -37.03
CA ILE A 457 67.16 65.85 -36.44
C ILE A 457 66.84 64.69 -37.40
N ARG A 458 66.62 65.00 -38.69
CA ARG A 458 66.37 63.96 -39.71
C ARG A 458 67.56 63.01 -39.87
N GLN A 459 68.78 63.51 -39.82
CA GLN A 459 69.98 62.67 -39.92
C GLN A 459 70.17 61.77 -38.70
N VAL A 460 69.82 62.25 -37.50
CA VAL A 460 69.85 61.48 -36.26
C VAL A 460 68.74 60.41 -36.25
N LEU A 461 67.53 60.74 -36.73
CA LEU A 461 66.44 59.76 -36.88
C LEU A 461 66.70 58.71 -37.97
N ALA A 462 67.43 59.07 -39.04
CA ALA A 462 67.76 58.18 -40.15
C ALA A 462 68.97 57.28 -39.88
N SER A 463 69.81 57.55 -38.86
CA SER A 463 70.90 56.66 -38.48
C SER A 463 70.35 55.45 -37.71
N THR A 464 70.10 54.36 -38.42
CA THR A 464 69.62 53.09 -37.88
C THR A 464 70.77 52.22 -37.33
N ALA A 465 70.67 51.86 -36.05
CA ALA A 465 71.00 50.60 -35.34
C ALA A 465 72.20 49.68 -35.70
N ASP A 466 73.03 49.94 -36.71
CA ASP A 466 74.07 49.00 -37.19
C ASP A 466 75.52 49.47 -36.97
N SER A 467 75.78 50.24 -35.92
CA SER A 467 77.15 50.49 -35.48
C SER A 467 77.22 50.43 -33.96
N GLU A 468 77.71 49.29 -33.47
CA GLU A 468 78.34 49.25 -32.16
C GLU A 468 79.41 50.35 -32.12
N VAL A 469 79.38 51.14 -31.05
CA VAL A 469 80.26 52.28 -30.73
C VAL A 469 79.69 53.67 -31.09
N THR A 470 79.22 54.33 -30.02
CA THR A 470 78.80 55.74 -29.86
C THR A 470 77.39 56.07 -30.34
N GLU A 471 76.49 56.34 -29.38
CA GLU A 471 75.19 56.95 -29.65
C GLU A 471 75.39 58.17 -30.59
N PRO A 472 74.69 58.27 -31.73
CA PRO A 472 74.86 59.37 -32.67
C PRO A 472 74.22 60.64 -32.07
N SER A 473 74.91 61.26 -31.12
CA SER A 473 74.59 62.60 -30.65
C SER A 473 75.21 63.61 -31.60
N ARG A 474 74.41 64.55 -32.08
CA ARG A 474 74.87 65.65 -32.92
C ARG A 474 74.67 66.96 -32.20
N THR A 475 75.74 67.73 -32.11
CA THR A 475 75.74 69.03 -31.46
C THR A 475 75.80 70.13 -32.51
N ILE A 476 74.94 71.12 -32.39
CA ILE A 476 74.96 72.34 -33.19
C ILE A 476 74.77 73.55 -32.28
N VAL A 477 75.55 74.61 -32.50
CA VAL A 477 75.42 75.87 -31.76
C VAL A 477 74.70 76.86 -32.68
N LEU A 478 73.61 77.43 -32.19
CA LEU A 478 72.75 78.30 -32.98
C LEU A 478 72.55 79.66 -32.30
N PRO A 479 72.83 80.78 -33.00
CA PRO A 479 72.43 82.10 -32.53
C PRO A 479 70.90 82.16 -32.55
N SER A 480 70.30 82.34 -31.37
CA SER A 480 68.87 82.25 -31.16
C SER A 480 68.37 83.49 -30.43
N VAL A 481 67.10 83.83 -30.62
CA VAL A 481 66.44 84.91 -29.89
C VAL A 481 65.22 84.33 -29.22
N ASN A 482 65.15 84.37 -27.89
CA ASN A 482 63.95 83.84 -27.24
C ASN A 482 62.72 84.74 -27.51
N ARG A 483 61.52 84.26 -27.19
CA ARG A 483 60.27 85.01 -27.38
C ARG A 483 60.19 86.33 -26.59
N ARG A 484 61.11 86.53 -25.64
CA ARG A 484 61.28 87.76 -24.85
C ARG A 484 62.31 88.74 -25.44
N GLY A 485 62.86 88.45 -26.62
CA GLY A 485 63.77 89.33 -27.36
C GLY A 485 65.24 89.29 -26.89
N ARG A 486 65.63 88.34 -26.03
CA ARG A 486 67.03 88.16 -25.59
C ARG A 486 67.77 87.30 -26.61
N SER A 487 68.89 87.80 -27.14
CA SER A 487 69.82 87.03 -27.96
C SER A 487 70.67 86.12 -27.08
N LEU A 488 70.78 84.84 -27.45
CA LEU A 488 71.63 83.87 -26.80
C LEU A 488 72.14 82.85 -27.83
N ASN A 489 73.35 82.32 -27.62
CA ASN A 489 73.81 81.16 -28.36
C ASN A 489 73.34 79.92 -27.61
N VAL A 490 72.60 79.05 -28.29
CA VAL A 490 72.13 77.79 -27.70
C VAL A 490 72.85 76.64 -28.36
N LYS A 491 73.53 75.85 -27.54
CA LYS A 491 74.07 74.55 -27.94
C LYS A 491 72.94 73.53 -27.86
N VAL A 492 72.54 72.99 -29.00
CA VAL A 492 71.52 71.94 -29.11
C VAL A 492 72.21 70.63 -29.40
N ILE A 493 72.04 69.67 -28.50
CA ILE A 493 72.50 68.29 -28.63
C ILE A 493 71.28 67.45 -28.98
N CYS A 494 71.25 66.90 -30.18
CA CYS A 494 70.21 66.00 -30.66
C CYS A 494 70.70 64.55 -30.55
N THR A 495 69.97 63.72 -29.83
CA THR A 495 70.28 62.30 -29.61
C THR A 495 69.07 61.45 -29.99
N VAL A 496 69.29 60.23 -30.49
CA VAL A 496 68.19 59.29 -30.76
C VAL A 496 67.58 58.83 -29.44
N LEU A 497 66.25 58.80 -29.37
CA LEU A 497 65.53 58.11 -28.30
C LEU A 497 65.10 56.73 -28.83
N ALA A 498 65.74 55.68 -28.34
CA ALA A 498 65.38 54.30 -28.65
C ALA A 498 65.31 53.47 -27.37
N PRO A 499 64.28 52.64 -27.16
CA PRO A 499 64.29 51.64 -26.11
C PRO A 499 65.41 50.63 -26.37
N LYS A 500 66.03 50.08 -25.32
CA LYS A 500 67.14 49.13 -25.43
C LYS A 500 66.76 47.98 -26.40
N GLY A 501 67.41 47.95 -27.58
CA GLY A 501 67.20 46.90 -28.60
C GLY A 501 65.99 47.09 -29.52
N GLY A 502 65.29 48.22 -29.47
CA GLY A 502 64.13 48.51 -30.34
C GLY A 502 64.41 49.58 -31.41
N PRO A 503 63.49 49.75 -32.38
CA PRO A 503 63.59 50.81 -33.39
C PRO A 503 63.54 52.21 -32.74
N SER A 504 64.11 53.21 -33.41
CA SER A 504 64.10 54.59 -32.92
C SER A 504 62.66 55.07 -32.69
N THR A 505 62.33 55.39 -31.44
CA THR A 505 61.01 55.90 -31.06
C THR A 505 60.89 57.40 -31.22
N GLY A 506 62.01 58.11 -31.40
CA GLY A 506 62.02 59.55 -31.53
C GLY A 506 63.41 60.19 -31.39
N ALA A 507 63.45 61.48 -31.10
CA ALA A 507 64.67 62.24 -30.88
C ALA A 507 64.58 63.08 -29.59
N MET A 508 65.64 63.11 -28.81
CA MET A 508 65.79 63.97 -27.64
C MET A 508 66.69 65.16 -27.97
N LEU A 509 66.16 66.37 -27.76
CA LEU A 509 66.87 67.62 -27.92
C LEU A 509 67.21 68.17 -26.53
N VAL A 510 68.51 68.26 -26.24
CA VAL A 510 69.04 68.94 -25.05
C VAL A 510 69.57 70.29 -25.48
N MET A 511 69.02 71.35 -24.91
CA MET A 511 69.24 72.75 -25.28
C MET A 511 69.89 73.47 -24.11
N GLU A 512 71.17 73.81 -24.26
CA GLU A 512 71.96 74.48 -23.24
C GLU A 512 72.30 75.90 -23.72
N PRO A 513 71.98 76.95 -22.95
CA PRO A 513 72.49 78.27 -23.25
C PRO A 513 74.00 78.29 -23.01
N GLU A 514 74.74 78.75 -24.00
CA GLU A 514 76.17 79.00 -23.87
C GLU A 514 76.32 80.36 -23.16
N ASP A 515 76.33 80.35 -21.83
CA ASP A 515 76.59 81.57 -21.06
C ASP A 515 78.06 81.97 -21.22
N GLU A 516 78.29 83.15 -21.79
CA GLU A 516 79.52 83.91 -21.58
C GLU A 516 79.67 84.13 -20.07
N ARG A 517 80.55 83.36 -19.41
CA ARG A 517 81.00 83.73 -18.07
C ARG A 517 81.61 85.14 -18.17
N PRO A 518 81.32 86.06 -17.23
CA PRO A 518 81.99 87.35 -17.18
C PRO A 518 83.51 87.22 -17.01
#